data_AF-A0A7V2E8S0-F1
#
_entry.id   AF-A0A7V2E8S0-F1
#
_cell.length_a   1.000
_cell.length_b   1.000
_cell.length_c   1.000
_cell.angle_alpha   90.00
_cell.angle_beta   90.00
_cell.angle_gamma   90.00
#
_symmetry.space_group_name_H-M   'P 1'
#
loop_
_entity.id
_entity.type
_entity.pdbx_description
1 polymer ?
#
loop_
_entity_poly.entity_id
_entity_poly.type
_entity_poly.pdbx_seq_one_letter_code
_entity_poly.pdbx_strand_id
1 'polypeptide(L)'
;MAKRRRRIRRQAARMLTAERLRRIYRLLKSLATRPRTRPQLLWMLRVDQRTFYRDLEILRQFGIRVVQQTGVYVLETPMQRILALLPMPDPRLTLAEAQVLAQGRSQAHRKLSRILRSILGSYR
;
A
#
# COMPACT_ATOMS: atom_id res chain seq x y z
N MET A 1 2.21 -20.11 16.71
CA MET A 1 2.46 -18.69 16.33
C MET A 1 1.71 -18.19 15.08
N ALA A 2 1.29 -19.05 14.14
CA ALA A 2 0.62 -18.63 12.89
C ALA A 2 -0.77 -17.98 13.07
N LYS A 3 -1.62 -18.48 13.99
CA LYS A 3 -2.97 -17.93 14.25
C LYS A 3 -2.93 -16.44 14.70
N ARG A 4 -1.96 -16.05 15.54
CA ARG A 4 -1.80 -14.68 16.04
C ARG A 4 -1.42 -13.70 14.92
N ARG A 5 -0.47 -14.07 14.04
CA ARG A 5 -0.08 -13.26 12.87
C ARG A 5 -1.24 -13.04 11.90
N ARG A 6 -2.06 -14.07 11.66
CA ARG A 6 -3.26 -13.97 10.81
C ARG A 6 -4.31 -13.01 11.39
N ARG A 7 -4.51 -13.01 12.72
CA ARG A 7 -5.43 -12.07 13.40
C ARG A 7 -4.94 -10.62 13.28
N ILE A 8 -3.64 -10.38 13.50
CA ILE A 8 -3.03 -9.05 13.37
C ILE A 8 -3.17 -8.52 11.94
N ARG A 9 -2.86 -9.33 10.92
CA ARG A 9 -3.04 -8.93 9.51
C ARG A 9 -4.50 -8.63 9.15
N ARG A 10 -5.45 -9.40 9.68
CA ARG A 10 -6.89 -9.13 9.47
C ARG A 10 -7.31 -7.79 10.09
N GLN A 11 -6.80 -7.47 11.27
CA GLN A 11 -7.07 -6.20 11.93
C GLN A 11 -6.42 -5.03 11.16
N ALA A 12 -5.17 -5.20 10.73
CA ALA A 12 -4.46 -4.26 9.87
C ALA A 12 -5.23 -3.98 8.57
N ALA A 13 -5.78 -5.03 7.94
CA ALA A 13 -6.56 -4.93 6.72
C ALA A 13 -7.84 -4.11 6.93
N ARG A 14 -8.53 -4.27 8.08
CA ARG A 14 -9.71 -3.45 8.42
C ARG A 14 -9.39 -1.98 8.60
N MET A 15 -8.16 -1.65 9.00
CA MET A 15 -7.71 -0.26 9.17
C MET A 15 -7.28 0.40 7.84
N LEU A 16 -7.18 -0.40 6.77
CA LEU A 16 -6.66 0.00 5.48
C LEU A 16 -7.80 0.47 4.58
N THR A 17 -8.27 1.70 4.82
CA THR A 17 -9.28 2.36 3.97
C THR A 17 -8.71 2.68 2.58
N ALA A 18 -9.57 2.97 1.60
CA ALA A 18 -9.12 3.32 0.23
C ALA A 18 -8.20 4.56 0.19
N GLU A 19 -8.49 5.57 1.01
CA GLU A 19 -7.64 6.76 1.12
C GLU A 19 -6.27 6.44 1.73
N ARG A 20 -6.25 5.61 2.77
CA ARG A 20 -5.01 5.15 3.41
C ARG A 20 -4.20 4.31 2.44
N LEU A 21 -4.85 3.40 1.71
CA LEU A 21 -4.23 2.59 0.66
C LEU A 21 -3.57 3.47 -0.41
N ARG A 22 -4.29 4.46 -0.92
CA ARG A 22 -3.78 5.41 -1.92
C ARG A 22 -2.55 6.14 -1.40
N ARG A 23 -2.57 6.61 -0.15
CA ARG A 23 -1.43 7.29 0.47
C ARG A 23 -0.23 6.36 0.64
N ILE A 24 -0.45 5.16 1.14
CA ILE A 24 0.58 4.13 1.28
C ILE A 24 1.20 3.79 -0.08
N TYR A 25 0.38 3.61 -1.12
CA TYR A 25 0.88 3.35 -2.46
C TYR A 25 1.76 4.50 -2.99
N ARG A 26 1.37 5.76 -2.76
CA ARG A 26 2.19 6.93 -3.12
C ARG A 26 3.53 6.95 -2.38
N LEU A 27 3.53 6.64 -1.08
CA LEU A 27 4.75 6.50 -0.29
C LEU A 27 5.69 5.46 -0.92
N LEU A 28 5.19 4.24 -1.13
CA LEU A 28 5.98 3.11 -1.62
C LEU A 28 6.50 3.37 -3.04
N LYS A 29 5.66 3.90 -3.93
CA LYS A 29 6.06 4.32 -5.28
C LYS A 29 7.17 5.37 -5.23
N SER A 30 7.07 6.35 -4.34
CA SER A 30 8.10 7.40 -4.22
C SER A 30 9.44 6.88 -3.74
N LEU A 31 9.43 5.88 -2.84
CA LEU A 31 10.62 5.26 -2.26
C LEU A 31 11.24 4.20 -3.17
N ALA A 32 10.43 3.55 -4.01
CA ALA A 32 10.91 2.66 -5.06
C ALA A 32 11.74 3.41 -6.13
N THR A 33 11.49 4.71 -6.32
CA THR A 33 12.29 5.55 -7.23
C THR A 33 13.57 6.04 -6.58
N ARG A 34 13.50 6.54 -5.34
CA ARG A 34 14.67 7.04 -4.61
C ARG A 34 14.45 7.11 -3.10
N PRO A 35 15.50 6.96 -2.28
CA PRO A 35 15.43 7.29 -0.86
C PRO A 35 14.99 8.74 -0.61
N ARG A 36 14.23 8.98 0.46
CA ARG A 36 13.70 10.32 0.80
C ARG A 36 13.76 10.61 2.28
N THR A 37 13.96 11.87 2.65
CA THR A 37 13.96 12.29 4.06
C THR A 37 12.54 12.31 4.63
N ARG A 38 12.42 12.23 5.96
CA ARG A 38 11.12 12.34 6.64
C ARG A 38 10.35 13.61 6.26
N PRO A 39 10.94 14.83 6.29
CA PRO A 39 10.21 16.05 5.94
C PRO A 39 9.66 16.03 4.49
N GLN A 40 10.43 15.49 3.54
CA GLN A 40 9.98 15.35 2.15
C GLN A 40 8.77 14.42 2.03
N LEU A 41 8.76 13.31 2.78
CA LEU A 41 7.65 12.37 2.78
C LEU A 41 6.40 12.96 3.42
N LEU A 42 6.52 13.63 4.57
CA LEU A 42 5.40 14.29 5.24
C LEU A 42 4.74 15.35 4.35
N TRP A 43 5.56 16.20 3.73
CA TRP A 43 5.09 17.25 2.81
C TRP A 43 4.39 16.67 1.57
N MET A 44 5.01 15.69 0.90
CA MET A 44 4.47 15.08 -0.32
C MET A 44 3.16 14.31 -0.07
N LEU A 45 3.07 13.62 1.08
CA LEU A 45 1.90 12.83 1.45
C LEU A 45 0.81 13.66 2.14
N ARG A 46 1.11 14.91 2.52
CA ARG A 46 0.23 15.82 3.25
C ARG A 46 -0.32 15.19 4.53
N VAL A 47 0.57 14.66 5.35
CA VAL A 47 0.22 14.05 6.64
C VAL A 47 1.15 14.52 7.75
N ASP A 48 0.65 14.46 8.97
CA ASP A 48 1.43 14.66 10.17
C ASP A 48 2.34 13.45 10.46
N GLN A 49 3.27 13.65 11.39
CA GLN A 49 4.26 12.64 11.80
C GLN A 49 3.63 11.38 12.41
N ARG A 50 2.53 11.51 13.19
CA ARG A 50 1.87 10.38 13.84
C ARG A 50 1.15 9.51 12.81
N THR A 51 0.46 10.13 11.86
CA THR A 51 -0.18 9.42 10.73
C THR A 51 0.85 8.68 9.89
N PHE A 52 1.99 9.32 9.62
CA PHE A 52 3.10 8.69 8.89
C PHE A 52 3.64 7.43 9.59
N TYR A 53 3.96 7.51 10.89
CA TYR A 53 4.43 6.34 11.63
C TYR A 53 3.39 5.23 11.72
N ARG A 54 2.10 5.59 11.85
CA ARG A 54 1.01 4.60 11.85
C ARG A 54 0.92 3.85 10.52
N ASP A 55 1.15 4.52 9.40
CA ASP A 55 1.18 3.88 8.09
C ASP A 55 2.41 2.95 7.94
N LEU A 56 3.58 3.33 8.47
CA LEU A 56 4.75 2.44 8.54
C LEU A 56 4.50 1.19 9.40
N GLU A 57 3.81 1.33 10.53
CA GLU A 57 3.44 0.20 11.36
C GLU A 57 2.51 -0.79 10.64
N ILE A 58 1.53 -0.26 9.91
CA ILE A 58 0.62 -1.07 9.09
C ILE A 58 1.42 -1.84 8.03
N LEU A 59 2.35 -1.19 7.33
CA LEU A 59 3.23 -1.86 6.36
C LEU A 59 4.04 -2.99 6.99
N ARG A 60 4.60 -2.75 8.17
CA ARG A 60 5.34 -3.75 8.94
C ARG A 60 4.47 -4.98 9.27
N GLN A 61 3.18 -4.80 9.57
CA GLN A 61 2.25 -5.91 9.83
C GLN A 61 2.00 -6.78 8.59
N PHE A 62 2.12 -6.21 7.39
CA PHE A 62 2.10 -6.95 6.13
C PHE A 62 3.45 -7.56 5.75
N GLY A 63 4.52 -7.26 6.49
CA GLY A 63 5.87 -7.71 6.22
C GLY A 63 6.59 -6.85 5.17
N ILE A 64 6.08 -5.66 4.89
CA ILE A 64 6.72 -4.68 4.02
C ILE A 64 7.66 -3.85 4.89
N ARG A 65 8.95 -3.87 4.56
CA ARG A 65 9.98 -3.15 5.32
C ARG A 65 10.35 -1.85 4.64
N VAL A 66 10.10 -0.77 5.36
CA VAL A 66 10.61 0.57 5.08
C VAL A 66 11.52 0.93 6.25
N VAL A 67 12.78 1.21 5.98
CA VAL A 67 13.80 1.45 7.01
C VAL A 67 14.36 2.85 6.89
N GLN A 68 14.78 3.43 8.00
CA GLN A 68 15.51 4.69 8.00
C GLN A 68 17.01 4.38 8.03
N GLN A 69 17.73 4.81 7.01
CA GLN A 69 19.19 4.69 6.88
C GLN A 69 19.76 6.09 6.68
N THR A 70 20.72 6.51 7.50
CA THR A 70 21.45 7.79 7.32
C THR A 70 20.51 9.01 7.13
N GLY A 71 19.41 9.06 7.88
CA GLY A 71 18.44 10.16 7.81
C GLY A 71 17.42 10.10 6.66
N VAL A 72 17.52 9.13 5.75
CA VAL A 72 16.55 8.87 4.67
C VAL A 72 15.79 7.57 4.88
N TYR A 73 14.58 7.49 4.35
CA TYR A 73 13.80 6.27 4.29
C TYR A 73 14.09 5.54 2.99
N VAL A 74 14.28 4.22 3.10
CA VAL A 74 14.59 3.32 2.00
C VAL A 74 13.58 2.17 2.00
N LEU A 75 13.22 1.72 0.81
CA LEU A 75 12.34 0.58 0.62
C LEU A 75 13.17 -0.69 0.41
N GLU A 76 13.21 -1.58 1.41
CA GLU A 76 13.97 -2.84 1.30
C GLU A 76 13.22 -3.91 0.51
N THR A 77 11.89 -3.82 0.47
CA THR A 77 11.06 -4.81 -0.20
C THR A 77 10.84 -4.40 -1.66
N PRO A 78 11.13 -5.24 -2.66
CA PRO A 78 10.86 -4.92 -4.07
C PRO A 78 9.38 -4.59 -4.31
N MET A 79 9.11 -3.62 -5.18
CA MET A 79 7.74 -3.14 -5.43
C MET A 79 6.79 -4.25 -5.87
N GLN A 80 7.25 -5.20 -6.69
CA GLN A 80 6.44 -6.34 -7.13
C GLN A 80 5.97 -7.20 -5.94
N ARG A 81 6.86 -7.45 -4.97
CA ARG A 81 6.54 -8.23 -3.77
C ARG A 81 5.58 -7.47 -2.85
N ILE A 82 5.70 -6.15 -2.78
CA ILE A 82 4.79 -5.29 -2.01
C ILE A 82 3.37 -5.38 -2.56
N LEU A 83 3.20 -5.30 -3.88
CA LEU A 83 1.89 -5.37 -4.52
C LEU A 83 1.15 -6.69 -4.22
N ALA A 84 1.90 -7.79 -4.06
CA ALA A 84 1.34 -9.09 -3.66
C ALA A 84 0.94 -9.15 -2.17
N LEU A 85 1.54 -8.33 -1.30
CA LEU A 85 1.33 -8.37 0.16
C LEU A 85 0.23 -7.43 0.66
N LEU A 86 -0.08 -6.39 -0.11
CA LEU A 86 -0.99 -5.33 0.32
C LEU A 86 -2.47 -5.72 0.07
N PRO A 87 -3.32 -5.80 1.10
CA PRO A 87 -4.72 -6.17 0.93
C PRO A 87 -5.54 -5.00 0.36
N MET A 88 -6.53 -5.30 -0.49
CA MET A 88 -7.47 -4.33 -0.99
C MET A 88 -8.67 -4.20 -0.02
N PRO A 89 -9.13 -2.98 0.31
CA PRO A 89 -10.17 -2.74 1.33
C PRO A 89 -11.50 -3.44 1.04
N ASP A 90 -11.87 -3.68 -0.23
CA ASP A 90 -13.05 -4.47 -0.61
C ASP A 90 -13.07 -4.82 -2.12
N PRO A 91 -13.42 -6.05 -2.56
CA PRO A 91 -13.80 -7.25 -1.82
C PRO A 91 -12.64 -8.27 -1.78
N ARG A 92 -12.05 -8.55 -0.61
CA ARG A 92 -11.12 -9.70 -0.32
C ARG A 92 -10.06 -10.07 -1.38
N LEU A 93 -9.71 -9.16 -2.28
CA LEU A 93 -8.73 -9.35 -3.34
C LEU A 93 -7.43 -8.64 -2.93
N THR A 94 -6.31 -9.20 -3.33
CA THR A 94 -5.00 -8.53 -3.35
C THR A 94 -4.95 -7.56 -4.52
N LEU A 95 -4.04 -6.58 -4.49
CA LEU A 95 -3.88 -5.64 -5.61
C LEU A 95 -3.53 -6.36 -6.93
N ALA A 96 -2.75 -7.44 -6.87
CA ALA A 96 -2.41 -8.25 -8.02
C ALA A 96 -3.64 -8.95 -8.61
N GLU A 97 -4.48 -9.58 -7.77
CA GLU A 97 -5.74 -10.18 -8.22
C GLU A 97 -6.70 -9.13 -8.79
N ALA A 98 -6.75 -7.93 -8.18
CA ALA A 98 -7.54 -6.83 -8.71
C ALA A 98 -7.02 -6.34 -10.07
N GLN A 99 -5.71 -6.31 -10.32
CA GLN A 99 -5.11 -5.97 -11.61
C GLN A 99 -5.44 -7.01 -12.69
N VAL A 100 -5.30 -8.31 -12.36
CA VAL A 100 -5.67 -9.42 -13.26
C VAL A 100 -7.16 -9.36 -13.60
N LEU A 101 -8.02 -9.14 -12.59
CA LEU A 101 -9.47 -8.96 -12.75
C LEU A 101 -9.86 -7.60 -13.34
N ALA A 102 -8.94 -6.69 -13.62
CA ALA A 102 -9.23 -5.45 -14.36
C ALA A 102 -9.01 -5.60 -15.86
N GLN A 103 -8.35 -6.68 -16.31
CA GLN A 103 -8.01 -6.93 -17.71
C GLN A 103 -9.15 -7.61 -18.51
N GLY A 104 -10.09 -8.26 -17.84
CA GLY A 104 -11.27 -8.86 -18.48
C GLY A 104 -12.35 -7.84 -18.89
N ARG A 105 -13.35 -8.29 -19.65
CA ARG A 105 -14.29 -7.42 -20.39
C ARG A 105 -15.69 -7.27 -19.77
N SER A 106 -15.99 -7.96 -18.67
CA SER A 106 -17.33 -7.96 -18.07
C SER A 106 -17.66 -6.68 -17.29
N GLN A 107 -18.94 -6.46 -16.98
CA GLN A 107 -19.40 -5.27 -16.24
C GLN A 107 -18.75 -5.17 -14.84
N ALA A 108 -18.51 -6.31 -14.19
CA ALA A 108 -17.77 -6.40 -12.93
C ALA A 108 -16.30 -5.95 -13.09
N HIS A 109 -15.65 -6.32 -14.20
CA HIS A 109 -14.27 -5.91 -14.51
C HIS A 109 -14.17 -4.40 -14.73
N ARG A 110 -15.14 -3.79 -15.43
CA ARG A 110 -15.20 -2.34 -15.64
C ARG A 110 -15.40 -1.58 -14.32
N LYS A 111 -16.24 -2.10 -13.41
CA LYS A 111 -16.46 -1.53 -12.07
C LYS A 111 -15.17 -1.59 -11.23
N LEU A 112 -14.46 -2.73 -11.25
CA LEU A 112 -13.15 -2.89 -10.61
C LEU A 112 -12.09 -1.97 -11.20
N SER A 113 -11.98 -1.90 -12.53
CA SER A 113 -11.05 -1.02 -13.24
C SER A 113 -11.23 0.45 -12.86
N ARG A 114 -12.49 0.90 -12.70
CA ARG A 114 -12.84 2.26 -12.27
C ARG A 114 -12.42 2.54 -10.82
N ILE A 115 -12.64 1.57 -9.93
CA ILE A 115 -12.20 1.66 -8.52
C ILE A 115 -10.66 1.66 -8.44
N LEU A 116 -9.97 0.81 -9.21
CA LEU A 116 -8.52 0.80 -9.26
C LEU A 116 -7.94 2.10 -9.79
N ARG A 117 -8.59 2.69 -10.81
CA ARG A 117 -8.16 3.98 -11.36
C ARG A 117 -8.35 5.12 -10.35
N SER A 118 -9.37 5.08 -9.50
CA SER A 118 -9.57 6.09 -8.45
C SER A 118 -8.57 5.97 -7.29
N ILE A 119 -8.07 4.76 -7.03
CA ILE A 119 -7.09 4.48 -5.96
C ILE A 119 -5.64 4.67 -6.44
N LEU A 120 -5.29 4.11 -7.60
CA LEU A 120 -3.92 4.01 -8.11
C LEU A 120 -3.54 5.08 -9.14
N GLY A 121 -4.54 5.77 -9.73
CA GLY A 121 -4.34 6.61 -10.91
C GLY A 121 -4.23 5.80 -12.20
N SER A 122 -3.46 6.29 -13.19
CA SER A 122 -3.17 5.54 -14.42
C SER A 122 -2.21 4.39 -14.12
N TYR A 123 -2.65 3.16 -14.37
CA TYR A 123 -1.82 1.95 -14.35
C TYR A 123 -1.66 1.46 -15.78
N ARG A 124 -0.42 1.26 -16.21
CA ARG A 124 -0.04 0.55 -17.44
C ARG A 124 0.79 -0.65 -17.00
#